data_AF-A0A5F9DVT6-F1
#
_entry.id   AF-A0A5F9DVT6-F1
#
_cell.length_a   1.000
_cell.length_b   1.000
_cell.length_c   1.000
_cell.angle_alpha   90.00
_cell.angle_beta   90.00
_cell.angle_gamma   90.00
#
_symmetry.space_group_name_H-M   'P 1'
#
loop_
_entity.id
_entity.type
_entity.pdbx_description
1 polymer ?
#
loop_
_entity_poly.entity_id
_entity_poly.type
_entity_poly.pdbx_seq_one_letter_code
_entity_poly.pdbx_strand_id
1 'polypeptide(L)' 'MEQALTPSEMADSRGLPALKDGKWQIFKTSTTKGTGLAEAMECLVETLKTEREREIAFL' A
#
# COMPACT_ATOMS: atom_id res chain seq x y z
N MET A 1 10.62 2.09 16.00
CA MET A 1 10.89 1.74 14.59
C MET A 1 12.27 2.26 14.17
N GLU A 2 13.21 2.43 15.10
CA GLU A 2 14.49 3.11 14.83
C GLU A 2 15.44 2.30 13.94
N GLN A 3 15.14 1.02 13.69
CA GLN A 3 15.89 0.14 12.77
C GLN A 3 15.05 -0.30 11.57
N ALA A 4 13.88 0.31 11.36
CA ALA A 4 13.08 0.02 10.18
C ALA A 4 13.52 0.92 9.02
N LEU A 5 13.66 0.33 7.83
CA LEU A 5 13.87 1.10 6.60
C LEU A 5 12.79 2.17 6.44
N THR A 6 13.18 3.30 5.87
CA THR A 6 12.22 4.31 5.42
C THR A 6 11.39 3.75 4.25
N PRO A 7 10.19 4.33 3.98
CA PRO A 7 9.37 3.89 2.86
C PRO A 7 10.10 3.99 1.52
N SER A 8 10.90 5.03 1.32
CA SER A 8 11.70 5.22 0.10
C SER A 8 12.76 4.14 -0.06
N GLU A 9 13.55 3.87 0.98
CA GLU A 9 14.55 2.78 0.96
C GLU A 9 13.90 1.41 0.71
N MET A 10 12.71 1.19 1.27
CA MET A 10 11.95 -0.03 1.06
C MET A 10 11.38 -0.14 -0.35
N ALA A 11 10.96 0.98 -0.95
CA ALA A 11 10.50 1.03 -2.34
C ALA A 11 11.64 0.71 -3.31
N ASP A 12 12.79 1.35 -3.11
CA ASP A 12 13.96 1.20 -3.98
C ASP A 12 14.56 -0.21 -3.88
N SER A 13 14.73 -0.74 -2.65
CA SER A 13 15.26 -2.10 -2.44
C SER A 13 14.37 -3.22 -3.01
N ARG A 14 13.07 -2.95 -3.18
CA ARG A 14 12.11 -3.91 -3.75
C ARG A 14 11.77 -3.65 -5.21
N GLY A 15 12.36 -2.62 -5.82
CA GLY A 15 12.06 -2.25 -7.21
C GLY A 15 10.61 -1.84 -7.44
N LEU A 16 9.92 -1.31 -6.42
CA LEU A 16 8.54 -0.83 -6.58
C LEU A 16 8.40 0.28 -7.64
N PRO A 17 9.37 1.20 -7.80
CA PRO A 17 9.32 2.17 -8.90
C PRO A 17 9.30 1.55 -10.31
N ALA A 18 9.72 0.28 -10.46
CA ALA A 18 9.68 -0.42 -11.74
C ALA A 18 8.31 -1.04 -12.06
N LEU A 19 7.42 -1.19 -11.07
CA LEU A 19 6.04 -1.64 -11.26
C LEU A 19 5.23 -0.51 -11.88
N LYS A 20 5.04 -0.58 -13.21
CA LYS A 20 4.22 0.38 -13.98
C LYS A 20 2.75 -0.01 -14.01
N ASP A 21 2.48 -1.30 -13.92
CA ASP A 21 1.13 -1.86 -13.96
C ASP A 21 0.71 -2.24 -12.53
N GLY A 22 -0.28 -1.52 -12.01
CA GLY A 22 -0.83 -1.72 -10.67
C GLY A 22 -0.48 -0.60 -9.69
N LYS A 23 -1.40 -0.37 -8.74
CA LYS A 23 -1.22 0.60 -7.65
C LYS A 23 -0.49 -0.08 -6.49
N TRP A 24 0.48 0.60 -5.92
CA TRP A 24 1.21 0.13 -4.74
C TRP A 24 1.39 1.28 -3.75
N GLN A 25 1.51 0.92 -2.46
CA GLN A 25 1.72 1.87 -1.38
C GLN A 25 2.43 1.16 -0.22
N ILE A 26 3.31 1.89 0.49
CA ILE A 26 4.06 1.34 1.64
C ILE A 26 3.49 1.94 2.92
N PHE A 27 3.13 1.06 3.86
CA PHE A 27 2.69 1.44 5.20
C PHE A 27 3.71 0.99 6.25
N LYS A 28 4.06 1.89 7.17
CA LYS A 28 4.88 1.51 8.33
C LYS A 28 4.01 0.80 9.35
N THR A 29 4.25 -0.50 9.53
CA THR A 29 3.46 -1.33 10.45
C THR A 29 4.30 -1.88 11.59
N SER A 30 3.69 -2.15 12.73
CA SER A 30 4.31 -2.91 13.82
C SER A 30 3.31 -3.88 14.43
N THR A 31 3.55 -5.17 14.25
CA THR A 31 2.69 -6.25 14.78
C THR A 31 2.64 -6.23 16.31
N THR A 32 3.77 -5.96 16.96
CA THR A 32 3.87 -5.94 18.43
C THR A 32 3.20 -4.72 19.05
N LYS A 33 3.14 -3.60 18.33
CA LYS A 33 2.47 -2.37 18.79
C LYS A 33 1.05 -2.20 18.26
N GLY A 34 0.62 -3.08 17.34
CA GLY A 34 -0.67 -2.97 16.66
C GLY A 34 -0.81 -1.74 15.76
N THR A 35 0.29 -1.14 15.28
CA THR A 35 0.26 0.12 14.52
C THR A 35 0.27 -0.12 13.01
N GLY A 36 -0.50 0.68 12.26
CA GLY A 36 -0.43 0.77 10.79
C GLY A 36 -1.16 -0.32 10.00
N LEU A 37 -1.54 -1.43 10.63
CA LEU A 37 -2.25 -2.52 9.93
C LEU A 37 -3.68 -2.14 9.54
N ALA A 38 -4.41 -1.47 10.44
CA ALA A 38 -5.79 -1.05 10.18
C ALA A 38 -5.86 -0.05 9.03
N GLU A 39 -5.00 0.98 9.05
CA GLU A 39 -4.87 1.99 8.01
C GLU A 39 -4.51 1.36 6.64
N ALA A 40 -3.54 0.43 6.62
CA ALA A 40 -3.18 -0.28 5.39
C ALA A 40 -4.36 -1.09 4.83
N MET A 41 -5.14 -1.74 5.70
CA MET A 41 -6.31 -2.52 5.28
C MET A 41 -7.43 -1.63 4.77
N GLU A 42 -7.68 -0.48 5.40
CA GLU A 42 -8.66 0.50 4.96
C GLU A 42 -8.31 1.04 3.57
N CYS A 43 -7.05 1.44 3.35
CA CYS A 43 -6.58 1.89 2.04
C CYS A 43 -6.74 0.82 0.95
N LEU A 44 -6.48 -0.46 1.28
CA LEU A 44 -6.69 -1.56 0.35
C LEU A 44 -8.17 -1.70 -0.03
N VAL A 45 -9.06 -1.65 0.95
CA VAL A 45 -10.51 -1.74 0.73
C VAL A 45 -11.00 -0.60 -0.15
N GLU A 46 -10.57 0.63 0.11
CA GLU A 46 -10.93 1.81 -0.70
C GLU A 46 -10.41 1.71 -2.13
N THR A 47 -9.17 1.24 -2.30
CA THR A 47 -8.58 1.05 -3.62
C THR A 47 -9.39 0.04 -4.43
N LEU A 48 -9.75 -1.09 -3.83
CA LEU A 48 -10.54 -2.14 -4.50
C LEU A 48 -11.97 -1.68 -4.83
N LYS A 49 -12.60 -0.91 -3.95
CA LYS A 49 -13.91 -0.29 -4.23
C LYS A 49 -13.82 0.66 -5.43
N THR A 50 -12.79 1.51 -5.46
CA THR A 50 -12.57 2.47 -6.54
C THR A 50 -12.34 1.78 -7.88
N GLU A 51 -11.54 0.71 -7.92
CA GLU A 51 -11.33 -0.05 -9.16
C GLU A 51 -12.62 -0.70 -9.66
N ARG A 52 -13.42 -1.28 -8.75
CA ARG A 52 -14.73 -1.86 -9.09
C ARG A 52 -15.69 -0.80 -9.65
N GLU A 53 -15.76 0.37 -9.02
CA GLU A 53 -16.65 1.45 -9.47
C GLU A 53 -16.26 1.95 -10.85
N ARG A 54 -14.95 2.04 -11.15
CA ARG A 54 -14.47 2.35 -12.49
C ARG A 54 -14.91 1.31 -13.50
N GLU A 55 -14.76 0.02 -13.18
CA GLU A 55 -15.19 -1.06 -14.07
C GLU A 55 -16.69 -0.99 -14.36
N ILE A 56 -17.52 -0.75 -13.34
CA ILE A 56 -18.98 -0.58 -13.51
C ILE A 56 -19.31 0.65 -14.35
N ALA A 57 -18.61 1.78 -14.15
CA ALA A 57 -18.87 3.01 -14.90
C ALA A 57 -18.53 2.93 -16.39
N PHE A 58 -17.74 1.93 -16.81
CA PHE A 58 -17.40 1.65 -18.20
C PHE A 58 -18.30 0.58 -18.86
N LEU A 59 -19.27 0.02 -18.12
CA LEU A 59 -20.30 -0.90 -18.61
C LEU A 59 -21.63 -0.17 -18.86
#